data_AF-A0A940FHV1-F1
#
_entry.id   AF-A0A940FHV1-F1
#
_cell.length_a   1.000
_cell.length_b   1.000
_cell.length_c   1.000
_cell.angle_alpha   90.00
_cell.angle_beta   90.00
_cell.angle_gamma   90.00
#
_symmetry.space_group_name_H-M   'P 1'
#
loop_
_entity.id
_entity.type
_entity.pdbx_description
1 polymer ?
#
loop_
_entity_poly.entity_id
_entity_poly.type
_entity_poly.pdbx_seq_one_letter_code
_entity_poly.pdbx_strand_id
1 'polypeptide(L)'
;TYNRASPGSYLDWGPIPLKINQDANRTSGLTTVDIIMYRYADVLLSKAEAIANAGGSPNSEAMQLVNQIRQRAHLGSKLLADYSSLSAFNELLLLERSHEFWCENGQYRADLIRHGKFVSRGIEVHGSSFANASKQLYPFSLKTVSEGKGKFIQNPGY
;
A
#
# COMPACT_ATOMS: atom_id res chain seq x y z
N THR A 1 26.26 16.63 -4.15
CA THR A 1 25.28 15.76 -3.46
C THR A 1 24.57 14.94 -4.50
N TYR A 2 24.41 13.63 -4.28
CA TYR A 2 23.64 12.77 -5.20
C TYR A 2 22.20 13.28 -5.27
N ASN A 3 21.73 13.60 -6.47
CA ASN A 3 20.38 14.08 -6.70
C ASN A 3 19.91 13.62 -8.08
N ARG A 4 18.64 13.90 -8.41
CA ARG A 4 18.03 13.49 -9.68
C ARG A 4 18.75 14.06 -10.92
N ALA A 5 19.54 15.12 -10.76
CA ALA A 5 20.35 15.75 -11.81
C ALA A 5 21.84 15.32 -11.79
N SER A 6 22.23 14.38 -10.93
CA SER A 6 23.62 13.90 -10.80
C SER A 6 23.66 12.41 -10.43
N PRO A 7 23.31 11.51 -11.37
CA PRO A 7 23.34 10.06 -11.15
C PRO A 7 24.79 9.54 -11.22
N GLY A 8 25.53 9.68 -10.12
CA GLY A 8 26.81 8.98 -9.94
C GLY A 8 26.60 7.47 -9.76
N SER A 9 27.68 6.70 -9.85
CA SER A 9 27.57 5.25 -9.99
C SER A 9 27.01 4.54 -8.75
N TYR A 10 27.20 5.03 -7.51
CA TYR A 10 26.61 4.38 -6.31
C TYR A 10 26.44 5.40 -5.17
N LEU A 11 25.31 5.35 -4.46
CA LEU A 11 25.14 5.94 -3.13
C LEU A 11 25.56 4.84 -2.14
N ASP A 12 26.76 4.91 -1.55
CA ASP A 12 27.25 3.92 -0.57
C ASP A 12 26.25 3.70 0.58
N TRP A 13 25.51 4.76 0.93
CA TRP A 13 24.40 4.74 1.88
C TRP A 13 23.27 5.60 1.33
N GLY A 14 22.35 4.99 0.58
CA GLY A 14 21.10 5.63 0.21
C GLY A 14 20.29 6.07 1.43
N PRO A 15 19.29 6.96 1.28
CA PRO A 15 18.40 7.29 2.39
C PRO A 15 17.77 6.01 2.94
N ILE A 16 17.93 5.77 4.24
CA ILE A 16 17.24 4.67 4.91
C ILE A 16 15.75 5.05 4.94
N PRO A 17 14.86 4.26 4.33
CA PRO A 17 13.43 4.53 4.42
C PRO A 17 12.99 4.31 5.87
N LEU A 18 12.79 5.40 6.60
CA LEU A 18 12.47 5.39 8.02
C LEU A 18 11.17 6.16 8.26
N LYS A 19 10.19 5.47 8.84
CA LYS A 19 8.91 6.06 9.26
C LYS A 19 8.65 5.88 10.74
N ILE A 20 8.91 4.67 11.23
CA ILE A 20 8.89 4.35 12.65
C ILE A 20 10.34 4.41 13.12
N ASN A 21 10.62 5.31 14.07
CA ASN A 21 11.97 5.48 14.60
C ASN A 21 12.42 4.26 15.40
N GLN A 22 13.74 4.10 15.51
CA GLN A 22 14.33 3.11 16.39
C GLN A 22 13.99 3.42 17.86
N ASP A 23 13.88 2.36 18.66
CA ASP A 23 13.74 2.50 20.11
C ASP A 23 15.10 2.88 20.69
N ALA A 24 15.26 4.15 21.09
CA ALA A 24 16.52 4.67 21.64
C ALA A 24 16.97 3.94 22.93
N ASN A 25 16.06 3.22 23.60
CA ASN A 25 16.35 2.48 24.83
C ASN A 25 16.75 1.02 24.56
N ARG A 26 16.86 0.59 23.30
CA ARG A 26 17.15 -0.81 22.92
C ARG A 26 18.33 -0.89 21.96
N THR A 27 19.21 -1.84 22.22
CA THR A 27 20.39 -2.13 21.37
C THR A 27 20.29 -3.49 20.67
N SER A 28 19.18 -4.21 20.84
CA SER A 28 18.88 -5.49 20.18
C SER A 28 17.77 -5.34 19.13
N GLY A 29 17.41 -6.43 18.46
CA GLY A 29 16.29 -6.44 17.51
C GLY A 29 14.89 -6.35 18.14
N LEU A 30 14.79 -6.08 19.44
CA LEU A 30 13.52 -5.90 20.16
C LEU A 30 13.20 -4.41 20.27
N THR A 31 11.92 -4.06 20.16
CA THR A 31 11.44 -2.68 20.28
C THR A 31 10.25 -2.61 21.23
N THR A 32 10.11 -1.51 21.96
CA THR A 32 8.91 -1.16 22.72
C THR A 32 8.04 -0.12 22.00
N VAL A 33 8.44 0.29 20.80
CA VAL A 33 7.63 1.17 19.95
C VAL A 33 6.39 0.43 19.47
N ASP A 34 5.22 1.01 19.72
CA ASP A 34 3.95 0.45 19.32
C ASP A 34 3.82 0.35 17.80
N ILE A 35 3.23 -0.75 17.33
CA ILE A 35 2.92 -0.95 15.92
C ILE A 35 1.57 -0.32 15.61
N ILE A 36 1.56 0.57 14.63
CA ILE A 36 0.33 1.19 14.14
C ILE A 36 -0.42 0.16 13.27
N MET A 37 -1.55 -0.34 13.78
CA MET A 37 -2.42 -1.25 13.05
C MET A 37 -3.49 -0.50 12.24
N TYR A 38 -4.08 0.53 12.85
CA TYR A 38 -5.04 1.42 12.21
C TYR A 38 -4.83 2.83 12.75
N ARG A 39 -5.12 3.82 11.92
CA ARG A 39 -5.07 5.23 12.31
C ARG A 39 -6.07 6.04 11.52
N TYR A 40 -6.30 7.27 11.99
CA TYR A 40 -7.36 8.11 11.45
C TYR A 40 -7.26 8.37 9.94
N ALA A 41 -6.05 8.53 9.39
CA ALA A 41 -5.88 8.71 7.95
C ALA A 41 -6.39 7.52 7.12
N ASP A 42 -6.26 6.30 7.63
CA ASP A 42 -6.80 5.10 6.99
C ASP A 42 -8.32 5.13 6.96
N VAL A 43 -8.95 5.60 8.05
CA VAL A 43 -10.40 5.81 8.10
C VAL A 43 -10.84 6.87 7.08
N LEU A 44 -10.12 7.99 6.98
CA LEU A 44 -10.47 9.06 6.03
C LEU A 44 -10.35 8.61 4.57
N LEU A 45 -9.26 7.92 4.21
CA LEU A 45 -9.07 7.41 2.85
C LEU A 45 -10.04 6.26 2.54
N SER A 46 -10.31 5.37 3.50
CA SER A 46 -11.31 4.31 3.33
C SER A 46 -12.73 4.87 3.20
N LYS A 47 -13.06 5.95 3.93
CA LYS A 47 -14.35 6.64 3.78
C LYS A 47 -14.46 7.32 2.40
N ALA A 48 -13.41 8.00 1.94
CA ALA A 48 -13.37 8.61 0.62
C ALA A 48 -13.61 7.57 -0.48
N GLU A 49 -12.96 6.42 -0.34
CA GLU A 49 -13.13 5.28 -1.23
C GLU A 49 -14.55 4.74 -1.22
N ALA A 50 -15.12 4.51 -0.03
CA ALA A 50 -16.46 3.96 0.11
C ALA A 50 -17.51 4.88 -0.52
N ILE A 51 -17.39 6.20 -0.33
CA ILE A 51 -18.28 7.20 -0.94
C ILE A 51 -18.21 7.10 -2.47
N ALA A 52 -17.00 7.09 -3.04
CA ALA A 52 -16.83 7.06 -4.49
C ALA A 52 -17.36 5.75 -5.10
N ASN A 53 -17.05 4.60 -4.50
CA ASN A 53 -17.46 3.29 -5.02
C ASN A 53 -18.96 3.03 -4.82
N ALA A 54 -19.55 3.45 -3.70
CA ALA A 54 -20.99 3.32 -3.48
C ALA A 54 -21.81 4.21 -4.43
N GLY A 55 -21.32 5.40 -4.76
CA GLY A 55 -21.97 6.31 -5.70
C GLY A 55 -21.65 6.05 -7.18
N GLY A 56 -20.69 5.17 -7.48
CA GLY A 56 -20.19 4.96 -8.85
C GLY A 56 -19.31 6.09 -9.41
N SER A 57 -19.08 7.15 -8.63
CA SER A 57 -18.21 8.30 -8.95
C SER A 57 -17.85 9.06 -7.67
N PRO A 58 -16.67 9.70 -7.60
CA PRO A 58 -16.32 10.56 -6.47
C PRO A 58 -17.16 11.84 -6.44
N ASN A 59 -17.37 12.35 -5.24
CA ASN A 59 -18.01 13.65 -5.01
C ASN A 59 -17.08 14.59 -4.23
N SER A 60 -17.57 15.79 -3.93
CA SER A 60 -16.81 16.81 -3.19
C SER A 60 -16.33 16.32 -1.82
N GLU A 61 -17.15 15.54 -1.09
CA GLU A 61 -16.77 14.99 0.22
C GLU A 61 -15.59 14.01 0.08
N ALA A 62 -15.67 13.07 -0.88
CA ALA A 62 -14.59 12.12 -1.13
C ALA A 62 -13.27 12.82 -1.45
N MET A 63 -13.30 13.85 -2.31
CA MET A 63 -12.10 14.62 -2.65
C MET A 63 -11.58 15.47 -1.48
N GLN A 64 -12.46 16.02 -0.65
CA GLN A 64 -12.08 16.76 0.55
C GLN A 64 -11.32 15.85 1.54
N LEU A 65 -11.80 14.62 1.76
CA LEU A 65 -11.14 13.65 2.64
C LEU A 65 -9.73 13.30 2.16
N VAL A 66 -9.54 13.10 0.85
CA VAL A 66 -8.20 12.90 0.26
C VAL A 66 -7.33 14.14 0.47
N ASN A 67 -7.88 15.34 0.21
CA ASN A 67 -7.14 16.59 0.35
C ASN A 67 -6.76 16.91 1.81
N GLN A 68 -7.52 16.47 2.82
CA GLN A 68 -7.11 16.60 4.22
C GLN A 68 -5.79 15.88 4.50
N ILE A 69 -5.60 14.67 3.95
CA ILE A 69 -4.34 13.93 4.09
C ILE A 69 -3.20 14.65 3.38
N ARG A 70 -3.45 15.11 2.16
CA ARG A 70 -2.47 15.84 1.36
C ARG A 70 -2.01 17.13 2.03
N GLN A 71 -2.94 17.92 2.56
CA GLN A 71 -2.65 19.15 3.26
C GLN A 71 -1.84 18.91 4.54
N ARG A 72 -2.17 17.86 5.31
CA ARG A 72 -1.36 17.46 6.47
C ARG A 72 0.06 17.08 6.05
N ALA A 73 0.24 16.47 4.89
CA ALA A 73 1.55 16.18 4.29
C ALA A 73 2.19 17.38 3.57
N HIS A 74 1.63 18.59 3.68
CA HIS A 74 2.10 19.81 3.00
C HIS A 74 2.12 19.71 1.47
N LEU A 75 1.23 18.90 0.90
CA LEU A 75 1.04 18.74 -0.54
C LEU A 75 -0.15 19.59 -1.02
N GLY A 76 -0.05 20.08 -2.26
CA GLY A 76 -1.15 20.80 -2.92
C GLY A 76 -2.40 19.93 -3.06
N SER A 77 -3.56 20.54 -2.82
CA SER A 77 -4.87 19.89 -3.02
C SER A 77 -5.08 19.50 -4.48
N LYS A 78 -5.76 18.37 -4.71
CA LYS A 78 -6.22 17.93 -6.03
C LYS A 78 -7.62 18.47 -6.31
N LEU A 79 -7.89 18.76 -7.59
CA LEU A 79 -9.21 19.17 -8.03
C LEU A 79 -10.05 17.94 -8.36
N LEU A 80 -11.32 17.94 -7.96
CA LEU A 80 -12.26 16.86 -8.29
C LEU A 80 -12.40 16.67 -9.81
N ALA A 81 -12.34 17.76 -10.58
CA ALA A 81 -12.48 17.72 -12.03
C ALA A 81 -11.45 16.79 -12.71
N ASP A 82 -10.21 16.77 -12.21
CA ASP A 82 -9.11 15.96 -12.76
C ASP A 82 -9.27 14.45 -12.46
N TYR A 83 -10.11 14.10 -11.49
CA TYR A 83 -10.32 12.73 -11.01
C TYR A 83 -11.80 12.39 -10.95
N SER A 84 -12.60 12.91 -11.88
CA SER A 84 -14.07 12.80 -11.87
C SER A 84 -14.59 11.39 -12.18
N SER A 85 -13.80 10.53 -12.81
CA SER A 85 -14.16 9.12 -13.03
C SER A 85 -13.79 8.26 -11.83
N LEU A 86 -14.58 7.22 -11.56
CA LEU A 86 -14.30 6.28 -10.47
C LEU A 86 -12.91 5.63 -10.61
N SER A 87 -12.53 5.24 -11.83
CA SER A 87 -11.21 4.67 -12.10
C SER A 87 -10.10 5.64 -11.76
N ALA A 88 -10.15 6.90 -12.24
CA ALA A 88 -9.12 7.89 -11.97
C ALA A 88 -9.01 8.22 -10.47
N PHE A 89 -10.15 8.29 -9.78
CA PHE A 89 -10.18 8.50 -8.34
C PHE A 89 -9.57 7.33 -7.56
N ASN A 90 -9.89 6.09 -7.93
CA ASN A 90 -9.32 4.91 -7.30
C ASN A 90 -7.80 4.82 -7.54
N GLU A 91 -7.28 5.24 -8.71
CA GLU A 91 -5.83 5.38 -8.93
C GLU A 91 -5.19 6.41 -7.98
N LEU A 92 -5.80 7.60 -7.88
CA LEU A 92 -5.34 8.64 -6.96
C LEU A 92 -5.33 8.12 -5.53
N LEU A 93 -6.41 7.47 -5.11
CA LEU A 93 -6.54 6.92 -3.77
C LEU A 93 -5.43 5.90 -3.49
N LEU A 94 -5.21 4.94 -4.39
CA LEU A 94 -4.13 3.95 -4.23
C LEU A 94 -2.75 4.60 -4.15
N LEU A 95 -2.51 5.68 -4.92
CA LEU A 95 -1.27 6.43 -4.85
C LEU A 95 -1.11 7.10 -3.47
N GLU A 96 -2.12 7.83 -3.00
CA GLU A 96 -2.07 8.48 -1.68
C GLU A 96 -1.91 7.44 -0.56
N ARG A 97 -2.65 6.32 -0.60
CA ARG A 97 -2.51 5.22 0.37
C ARG A 97 -1.10 4.62 0.34
N SER A 98 -0.48 4.49 -0.83
CA SER A 98 0.88 3.96 -0.96
C SER A 98 1.93 4.86 -0.30
N HIS A 99 1.80 6.18 -0.44
CA HIS A 99 2.70 7.15 0.16
C HIS A 99 2.44 7.28 1.67
N GLU A 100 1.16 7.40 2.02
CA GLU A 100 0.71 7.64 3.37
C GLU A 100 0.99 6.45 4.28
N PHE A 101 0.86 5.21 3.81
CA PHE A 101 1.03 3.97 4.60
C PHE A 101 2.32 3.19 4.35
N TRP A 102 3.28 3.77 3.63
CA TRP A 102 4.59 3.13 3.42
C TRP A 102 5.24 2.77 4.78
N CYS A 103 5.87 1.60 4.89
CA CYS A 103 6.49 1.09 6.13
C CYS A 103 5.56 0.93 7.36
N GLU A 104 4.24 0.84 7.17
CA GLU A 104 3.29 0.43 8.22
C GLU A 104 2.93 -1.06 8.08
N ASN A 105 1.73 -1.46 8.51
CA ASN A 105 1.22 -2.84 8.57
C ASN A 105 0.87 -3.50 7.21
N GLY A 106 1.51 -3.09 6.11
CA GLY A 106 1.39 -3.78 4.81
C GLY A 106 0.08 -3.57 4.05
N GLN A 107 -0.68 -2.51 4.36
CA GLN A 107 -2.00 -2.23 3.77
C GLN A 107 -2.00 -2.17 2.24
N TYR A 108 -0.93 -1.65 1.65
CA TYR A 108 -0.85 -1.47 0.19
C TYR A 108 -0.95 -2.78 -0.59
N ARG A 109 -0.43 -3.90 -0.06
CA ARG A 109 -0.59 -5.22 -0.72
C ARG A 109 -2.06 -5.62 -0.77
N ALA A 110 -2.77 -5.48 0.34
CA ALA A 110 -4.20 -5.80 0.41
C ALA A 110 -5.01 -4.87 -0.52
N ASP A 111 -4.67 -3.59 -0.56
CA ASP A 111 -5.28 -2.60 -1.45
C ASP A 111 -5.11 -2.97 -2.93
N LEU A 112 -3.91 -3.35 -3.34
CA LEU A 112 -3.67 -3.79 -4.71
C LEU A 112 -4.45 -5.07 -5.06
N ILE A 113 -4.61 -6.01 -4.12
CA ILE A 113 -5.35 -7.25 -4.37
C ILE A 113 -6.84 -6.95 -4.58
N ARG A 114 -7.47 -6.17 -3.68
CA ARG A 114 -8.90 -5.84 -3.77
C ARG A 114 -9.24 -4.95 -4.97
N HIS A 115 -8.27 -4.20 -5.49
CA HIS A 115 -8.39 -3.43 -6.75
C HIS A 115 -7.97 -4.22 -8.00
N GLY A 116 -7.57 -5.49 -7.88
CA GLY A 116 -7.13 -6.29 -9.03
C GLY A 116 -5.81 -5.81 -9.67
N LYS A 117 -5.00 -5.03 -8.96
CA LYS A 117 -3.76 -4.39 -9.42
C LYS A 117 -2.48 -5.05 -8.94
N PHE A 118 -2.56 -6.02 -8.04
CA PHE A 118 -1.39 -6.64 -7.42
C PHE A 118 -0.39 -7.20 -8.44
N VAL A 119 -0.88 -7.93 -9.44
CA VAL A 119 -0.04 -8.58 -10.46
C VAL A 119 0.58 -7.54 -11.40
N SER A 120 -0.25 -6.66 -11.98
CA SER A 120 0.22 -5.64 -12.92
C SER A 120 1.23 -4.70 -12.27
N ARG A 121 1.00 -4.29 -11.01
CA ARG A 121 1.95 -3.47 -10.26
C ARG A 121 3.28 -4.17 -9.99
N GLY A 122 3.24 -5.46 -9.66
CA GLY A 122 4.46 -6.26 -9.45
C GLY A 122 5.30 -6.38 -10.73
N ILE A 123 4.66 -6.54 -11.89
CA ILE A 123 5.32 -6.56 -13.20
C ILE A 123 5.88 -5.17 -13.53
N GLU A 124 5.09 -4.11 -13.35
CA GLU A 124 5.48 -2.74 -13.65
C GLU A 124 6.74 -2.31 -12.90
N VAL A 125 6.82 -2.60 -11.58
CA VAL A 125 7.92 -2.12 -10.73
C VAL A 125 9.17 -3.00 -10.82
N HIS A 126 9.01 -4.32 -10.95
CA HIS A 126 10.12 -5.27 -10.83
C HIS A 126 10.41 -6.09 -12.09
N GLY A 127 9.59 -5.99 -13.15
CA GLY A 127 9.71 -6.84 -14.32
C GLY A 127 9.59 -8.34 -14.01
N SER A 128 8.93 -8.69 -12.90
CA SER A 128 8.94 -10.06 -12.38
C SER A 128 8.10 -10.99 -13.24
N SER A 129 8.73 -12.00 -13.84
CA SER A 129 8.06 -13.10 -14.54
C SER A 129 7.29 -14.04 -13.60
N PHE A 130 7.50 -13.91 -12.28
CA PHE A 130 6.83 -14.71 -11.24
C PHE A 130 5.56 -14.05 -10.68
N ALA A 131 5.29 -12.80 -11.05
CA ALA A 131 4.07 -12.10 -10.65
C ALA A 131 2.86 -12.70 -11.40
N ASN A 132 1.97 -13.37 -10.67
CA ASN A 132 0.77 -13.98 -11.22
C ASN A 132 -0.36 -14.05 -10.17
N ALA A 133 -1.56 -14.43 -10.62
CA ALA A 133 -2.77 -14.46 -9.78
C ALA A 133 -2.63 -15.35 -8.54
N SER A 134 -1.89 -16.46 -8.61
CA SER A 134 -1.65 -17.33 -7.47
C SER A 134 -0.92 -16.61 -6.33
N LYS A 135 -0.12 -15.57 -6.62
CA LYS A 135 0.61 -14.79 -5.59
C LYS A 135 -0.27 -13.83 -4.77
N GLN A 136 -1.57 -13.73 -5.08
CA GLN A 136 -2.52 -12.95 -4.30
C GLN A 136 -2.79 -13.59 -2.93
N LEU A 137 -2.74 -14.92 -2.84
CA LEU A 137 -2.88 -15.67 -1.58
C LEU A 137 -1.55 -16.31 -1.21
N TYR A 138 -1.30 -16.45 0.10
CA TYR A 138 -0.15 -17.21 0.56
C TYR A 138 -0.45 -18.72 0.48
N PRO A 139 0.57 -19.58 0.26
CA PRO A 139 0.39 -21.01 0.38
C PRO A 139 0.05 -21.37 1.83
N PHE A 140 -0.82 -22.35 2.01
CA PHE A 140 -0.93 -23.01 3.29
C PHE A 140 0.32 -23.85 3.59
N SER A 141 0.59 -24.05 4.88
CA SER A 141 1.69 -24.90 5.34
C SER A 141 1.55 -26.34 4.82
N LEU A 142 2.63 -26.89 4.28
CA LEU A 142 2.67 -28.28 3.80
C LEU A 142 2.31 -29.28 4.90
N LYS A 143 2.68 -29.00 6.15
CA LYS A 143 2.31 -29.82 7.30
C LYS A 143 0.79 -29.90 7.43
N THR A 144 0.11 -28.76 7.41
CA THR A 144 -1.35 -28.69 7.55
C THR A 144 -2.07 -29.37 6.38
N VAL A 145 -1.57 -29.20 5.15
CA VAL A 145 -2.11 -29.89 3.97
C VAL A 145 -1.95 -31.41 4.10
N SER A 146 -0.77 -31.88 4.53
CA SER A 146 -0.50 -33.30 4.74
C SER A 146 -1.38 -33.91 5.85
N GLU A 147 -1.54 -33.21 6.98
CA GLU A 147 -2.39 -33.63 8.09
C GLU A 147 -3.88 -33.66 7.72
N GLY A 148 -4.30 -32.78 6.80
CA GLY A 148 -5.66 -32.71 6.30
C GLY A 148 -6.10 -33.91 5.45
N LYS A 149 -5.17 -34.81 5.07
CA LYS A 149 -5.46 -36.08 4.36
C LYS A 149 -6.40 -35.89 3.16
N GLY A 150 -6.13 -34.88 2.34
CA GLY A 150 -6.91 -34.56 1.14
C GLY A 150 -8.19 -33.74 1.37
N LYS A 151 -8.56 -33.43 2.62
CA LYS A 151 -9.70 -32.55 2.94
C LYS A 151 -9.30 -31.08 3.08
N PHE A 152 -8.05 -30.81 3.46
CA PHE A 152 -7.49 -29.48 3.51
C PHE A 152 -6.68 -29.24 2.24
N ILE A 153 -7.24 -28.46 1.32
CA ILE A 153 -6.73 -28.30 -0.06
C ILE A 153 -5.92 -27.00 -0.16
N GLN A 154 -4.82 -27.05 -0.90
CA GLN A 154 -3.95 -25.92 -1.14
C GLN A 154 -4.63 -24.83 -2.00
N ASN A 155 -4.19 -23.59 -1.83
CA ASN A 155 -4.58 -22.49 -2.71
C ASN A 155 -4.11 -22.75 -4.16
N PRO A 156 -4.90 -22.41 -5.19
CA PRO A 156 -4.55 -22.68 -6.58
C PRO A 156 -3.16 -22.13 -6.99
N GLY A 157 -2.32 -22.99 -7.55
CA GLY A 157 -0.97 -22.65 -8.04
C GLY A 157 0.16 -22.80 -7.01
N TYR A 158 -0.09 -23.51 -5.91
CA TYR A 158 0.89 -23.93 -4.91
C TYR A 158 0.84 -25.43 -4.65
#